data_AF-V4Q371-F1
#
_entry.id   AF-V4Q371-F1
#
_cell.length_a   1.000
_cell.length_b   1.000
_cell.length_c   1.000
_cell.angle_alpha   90.00
_cell.angle_beta   90.00
_cell.angle_gamma   90.00
#
_symmetry.space_group_name_H-M   'P 1'
#
loop_
_entity.id
_entity.type
_entity.pdbx_description
1 polymer ?
#
loop_
_entity_poly.entity_id
_entity_poly.type
_entity_poly.pdbx_seq_one_letter_code
_entity_poly.pdbx_strand_id
1 'polypeptide(L)'
;MQLSMRYGLAGIGGLILLSAVQWLRDQPMSLDPFGAYLAGVTPNFAAAIAICFVLLSIWASHRRDTNVTYMRSRFLVCAAISGLGLIGWELVQRTSQRFVFDIHDMLATLAGIGTSALVFFIITPNTSDKSDIEEQDAAP
;
A
#
# COMPACT_ATOMS: atom_id res chain seq x y z
N MET A 1 -6.69 16.07 -10.13
CA MET A 1 -6.30 14.70 -10.52
C MET A 1 -7.44 13.76 -10.21
N GLN A 2 -7.78 12.83 -11.12
CA GLN A 2 -8.75 11.77 -10.82
C GLN A 2 -8.23 10.91 -9.64
N LEU A 3 -9.12 10.46 -8.76
CA LEU A 3 -8.77 9.66 -7.58
C LEU A 3 -8.00 8.38 -7.98
N SER A 4 -8.41 7.74 -9.08
CA SER A 4 -7.74 6.58 -9.66
C SER A 4 -6.26 6.85 -9.96
N MET A 5 -5.92 8.02 -10.49
CA MET A 5 -4.53 8.37 -10.80
C MET A 5 -3.69 8.58 -9.54
N ARG A 6 -4.27 9.11 -8.46
CA ARG A 6 -3.57 9.25 -7.16
C ARG A 6 -3.24 7.88 -6.57
N TYR A 7 -4.21 6.95 -6.59
CA TYR A 7 -3.99 5.58 -6.14
C TYR A 7 -3.00 4.84 -7.03
N GLY A 8 -3.10 5.01 -8.35
CA GLY A 8 -2.14 4.42 -9.29
C GLY A 8 -0.72 4.89 -9.04
N LEU A 9 -0.52 6.19 -8.79
CA LEU A 9 0.80 6.74 -8.46
C LEU A 9 1.35 6.17 -7.14
N ALA A 10 0.51 6.03 -6.12
CA ALA A 10 0.90 5.39 -4.86
C ALA A 10 1.30 3.92 -5.06
N GLY A 11 0.55 3.17 -5.90
CA GLY A 11 0.88 1.80 -6.25
C GLY A 11 2.19 1.68 -7.01
N ILE A 12 2.43 2.55 -8.00
CA ILE A 12 3.70 2.64 -8.73
C ILE A 12 4.84 2.97 -7.76
N GLY A 13 4.65 3.88 -6.81
CA GLY A 13 5.64 4.18 -5.77
C GLY A 13 6.03 2.94 -4.97
N GLY A 14 5.05 2.11 -4.58
CA GLY A 14 5.31 0.82 -3.94
C GLY A 14 6.10 -0.15 -4.82
N LEU A 15 5.79 -0.23 -6.12
CA LEU A 15 6.52 -1.07 -7.06
C LEU A 15 7.96 -0.60 -7.30
N ILE A 16 8.17 0.71 -7.37
CA ILE A 16 9.51 1.31 -7.49
C ILE A 16 10.33 0.95 -6.26
N LEU A 17 9.76 1.09 -5.06
CA LEU A 17 10.44 0.72 -3.83
C LEU A 17 10.83 -0.77 -3.82
N LEU A 18 9.89 -1.63 -4.20
CA LEU A 18 10.13 -3.08 -4.29
C LEU A 18 11.27 -3.40 -5.29
N SER A 19 11.23 -2.79 -6.47
CA SER A 19 12.23 -3.00 -7.51
C SER A 19 13.61 -2.47 -7.09
N ALA A 20 13.67 -1.31 -6.44
CA ALA A 20 14.92 -0.74 -5.94
C ALA A 20 15.58 -1.61 -4.87
N VAL A 21 14.78 -2.19 -3.96
CA VAL A 21 15.27 -3.08 -2.90
C VAL A 21 15.78 -4.40 -3.48
N GLN A 22 15.07 -4.98 -4.43
CA GLN A 22 15.52 -6.19 -5.13
C GLN A 22 16.86 -5.94 -5.84
N TRP A 23 16.94 -4.82 -6.57
CA TRP A 23 18.19 -4.42 -7.21
C TRP A 23 19.32 -4.23 -6.20
N LEU A 24 19.06 -3.61 -5.05
CA LEU A 24 20.05 -3.42 -3.99
C LEU A 24 20.53 -4.76 -3.42
N ARG A 25 19.63 -5.72 -3.24
CA ARG A 25 19.93 -7.06 -2.72
C ARG A 25 20.76 -7.90 -3.69
N ASP A 26 20.62 -7.67 -5.00
CA ASP A 26 21.40 -8.37 -6.03
C ASP A 26 22.83 -7.79 -6.19
N GLN A 27 23.10 -6.60 -5.64
CA GLN A 27 24.45 -6.04 -5.65
C GLN A 27 25.36 -6.77 -4.66
N PRO A 28 26.63 -7.04 -5.00
CA PRO A 28 27.60 -7.70 -4.12
C PRO A 28 28.15 -6.74 -3.03
N MET A 29 27.28 -5.93 -2.42
CA MET A 29 27.62 -5.00 -1.36
C MET A 29 27.54 -5.67 0.00
N SER A 30 28.58 -5.52 0.82
CA SER A 30 28.56 -5.91 2.23
C SER A 30 27.71 -4.90 3.01
N LEU A 31 26.42 -5.19 3.15
CA LEU A 31 25.53 -4.42 4.00
C LEU A 31 25.87 -4.68 5.47
N ASP A 32 25.83 -3.62 6.28
CA ASP A 32 25.82 -3.74 7.74
C ASP A 32 24.65 -4.63 8.20
N PRO A 33 24.72 -5.35 9.34
CA PRO A 33 23.66 -6.28 9.75
C PRO A 33 22.27 -5.65 9.79
N PHE A 34 22.17 -4.38 10.17
CA PHE A 34 20.90 -3.64 10.14
C PHE A 34 20.40 -3.40 8.71
N GLY A 35 21.29 -3.04 7.79
CA GLY A 35 20.96 -2.86 6.37
C GLY A 35 20.53 -4.16 5.71
N ALA A 36 21.19 -5.28 6.05
CA ALA A 36 20.80 -6.62 5.58
C ALA A 36 19.41 -7.01 6.10
N TYR A 37 19.11 -6.74 7.37
CA TYR A 37 17.79 -6.97 7.95
C TYR A 37 16.70 -6.15 7.22
N LEU A 38 16.92 -4.85 7.02
CA LEU A 38 15.98 -4.01 6.28
C LEU A 38 15.81 -4.49 4.84
N ALA A 39 16.89 -4.83 4.14
CA ALA A 39 16.81 -5.37 2.78
C ALA A 39 16.06 -6.70 2.70
N GLY A 40 16.07 -7.50 3.78
CA GLY A 40 15.28 -8.72 3.89
C GLY A 40 13.77 -8.47 4.03
N VAL A 41 13.39 -7.54 4.90
CA VAL A 41 12.01 -7.28 5.34
C VAL A 41 11.26 -6.27 4.45
N THR A 42 11.99 -5.36 3.81
CA THR A 42 11.40 -4.29 2.96
C THR A 42 10.61 -4.81 1.74
N PRO A 43 10.96 -5.93 1.08
CA PRO A 43 10.15 -6.46 -0.01
C PRO A 43 8.70 -6.74 0.39
N ASN A 44 8.45 -7.35 1.56
CA ASN A 44 7.08 -7.63 2.02
C ASN A 44 6.33 -6.34 2.40
N PHE A 45 7.03 -5.38 3.01
CA PHE A 45 6.50 -4.05 3.27
C PHE A 45 6.08 -3.32 1.97
N ALA A 46 6.97 -3.27 0.98
CA ALA A 46 6.73 -2.58 -0.29
C ALA A 46 5.65 -3.28 -1.11
N ALA A 47 5.66 -4.62 -1.15
CA ALA A 47 4.63 -5.43 -1.79
C ALA A 47 3.25 -5.18 -1.19
N ALA A 48 3.14 -5.06 0.14
CA ALA A 48 1.87 -4.76 0.80
C ALA A 48 1.26 -3.42 0.33
N ILE A 49 2.11 -2.41 0.16
CA ILE A 49 1.70 -1.09 -0.35
C ILE A 49 1.31 -1.19 -1.83
N ALA A 50 2.16 -1.81 -2.64
CA ALA A 50 1.97 -1.92 -4.08
C ALA A 50 0.68 -2.67 -4.42
N ILE A 51 0.48 -3.87 -3.87
CA ILE A 51 -0.71 -4.70 -4.14
C ILE A 51 -1.97 -3.93 -3.74
N CYS A 52 -1.98 -3.33 -2.55
CA CYS A 52 -3.14 -2.59 -2.05
C CYS A 52 -3.54 -1.44 -2.99
N PHE A 53 -2.59 -0.58 -3.38
CA PHE A 53 -2.89 0.60 -4.19
C PHE A 53 -3.08 0.30 -5.69
N VAL A 54 -2.40 -0.71 -6.23
CA VAL A 54 -2.64 -1.16 -7.61
C VAL A 54 -4.07 -1.69 -7.74
N LEU A 55 -4.51 -2.55 -6.81
CA LEU A 55 -5.89 -3.05 -6.80
C LEU A 55 -6.89 -1.91 -6.63
N LEU A 56 -6.65 -1.00 -5.69
CA LEU A 56 -7.51 0.15 -5.46
C LEU A 56 -7.62 1.07 -6.70
N SER A 57 -6.51 1.28 -7.41
CA SER A 57 -6.46 2.04 -8.66
C SER A 57 -7.32 1.40 -9.76
N ILE A 58 -7.25 0.08 -9.91
CA ILE A 58 -8.07 -0.67 -10.88
C ILE A 58 -9.56 -0.53 -10.53
N TRP A 59 -9.92 -0.65 -9.26
CA TRP A 59 -11.31 -0.44 -8.82
C TRP A 59 -11.78 0.99 -9.06
N ALA A 60 -10.93 1.98 -8.76
CA ALA A 60 -11.24 3.38 -8.93
C ALA A 60 -11.31 3.81 -10.40
N SER A 61 -10.61 3.14 -11.32
CA SER A 61 -10.71 3.42 -12.76
C SER A 61 -12.01 2.89 -13.38
N HIS A 62 -12.61 1.86 -12.79
CA HIS A 62 -13.82 1.22 -13.30
C HIS A 62 -15.12 1.98 -12.98
N ARG A 63 -15.13 2.93 -12.03
CA ARG A 63 -16.32 3.71 -11.66
C ARG A 63 -16.07 5.21 -11.69
N ARG A 64 -17.04 5.97 -12.23
CA ARG A 64 -17.05 7.45 -12.22
C ARG A 64 -17.46 8.05 -10.88
N ASP A 65 -18.20 7.32 -10.03
CA ASP A 65 -18.65 7.80 -8.72
C ASP A 65 -17.62 7.51 -7.62
N THR A 66 -16.96 8.56 -7.17
CA THR A 66 -15.93 8.53 -6.12
C THR A 66 -16.48 8.93 -4.75
N ASN A 67 -17.52 8.24 -4.28
CA ASN A 67 -17.99 8.45 -2.90
C ASN A 67 -16.91 7.97 -1.91
N VAL A 68 -16.49 8.83 -0.99
CA VAL A 68 -15.43 8.59 0.01
C VAL A 68 -15.74 7.36 0.88
N THR A 69 -17.00 7.18 1.29
CA THR A 69 -17.41 6.02 2.10
C THR A 69 -17.21 4.70 1.35
N TYR A 70 -17.52 4.71 0.06
CA TYR A 70 -17.34 3.55 -0.80
C TYR A 70 -15.85 3.27 -1.05
N MET A 71 -15.04 4.30 -1.27
CA MET A 71 -13.58 4.17 -1.43
C MET A 71 -12.92 3.62 -0.16
N ARG A 72 -13.36 4.03 1.04
CA ARG A 72 -12.90 3.47 2.31
C ARG A 72 -13.17 1.98 2.41
N SER A 73 -14.38 1.54 2.08
CA SER A 73 -14.72 0.11 2.07
C SER A 73 -13.85 -0.67 1.08
N ARG A 74 -13.60 -0.13 -0.11
CA ARG A 74 -12.75 -0.76 -1.12
C ARG A 74 -11.29 -0.82 -0.71
N PHE A 75 -10.78 0.23 -0.06
CA PHE A 75 -9.46 0.23 0.52
C PHE A 75 -9.30 -0.90 1.54
N LEU A 76 -10.25 -1.08 2.46
CA LEU A 76 -10.20 -2.17 3.44
C LEU A 76 -10.16 -3.55 2.78
N VAL A 77 -10.94 -3.76 1.71
CA VAL A 77 -10.89 -5.02 0.94
C VAL A 77 -9.54 -5.22 0.28
N CYS A 78 -8.96 -4.18 -0.35
CA CYS A 78 -7.65 -4.28 -0.99
C CYS A 78 -6.53 -4.52 0.05
N ALA A 79 -6.59 -3.83 1.18
CA ALA A 79 -5.66 -4.01 2.30
C ALA A 79 -5.77 -5.43 2.89
N ALA A 80 -6.99 -5.96 3.04
CA ALA A 80 -7.22 -7.33 3.49
C ALA A 80 -6.67 -8.35 2.49
N ILE A 81 -6.95 -8.19 1.18
CA ILE A 81 -6.41 -9.08 0.14
C ILE A 81 -4.88 -9.07 0.17
N SER A 82 -4.27 -7.89 0.23
CA SER A 82 -2.82 -7.75 0.27
C SER A 82 -2.22 -8.36 1.53
N GLY A 83 -2.77 -8.02 2.70
CA GLY A 83 -2.26 -8.46 3.99
C GLY A 83 -2.44 -9.97 4.19
N LEU A 84 -3.65 -10.50 3.94
CA LEU A 84 -3.93 -11.93 4.05
C LEU A 84 -3.18 -12.74 2.99
N GLY A 85 -3.01 -12.20 1.78
CA GLY A 85 -2.23 -12.85 0.73
C GLY A 85 -0.77 -13.03 1.11
N LEU A 86 -0.13 -11.96 1.59
CA LEU A 86 1.28 -11.99 2.01
C LEU A 86 1.48 -12.79 3.31
N ILE A 87 0.62 -12.62 4.31
CA ILE A 87 0.67 -13.43 5.55
C ILE A 87 0.41 -14.91 5.23
N GLY A 88 -0.56 -15.20 4.36
CA GLY A 88 -0.85 -16.55 3.90
C GLY A 88 0.33 -17.17 3.16
N TRP A 89 1.03 -16.37 2.34
CA TRP A 89 2.27 -16.78 1.69
C TRP A 89 3.34 -17.18 2.71
N GLU A 90 3.57 -16.38 3.76
CA GLU A 90 4.50 -16.73 4.84
C GLU A 90 4.10 -18.04 5.55
N LEU A 91 2.80 -18.25 5.79
CA LEU A 91 2.32 -19.50 6.39
C LEU A 91 2.53 -20.71 5.46
N VAL A 92 2.42 -20.55 4.15
CA VAL A 92 2.75 -21.62 3.18
C VAL A 92 4.24 -21.94 3.21
N GLN A 93 5.12 -20.97 3.48
CA GLN A 93 6.55 -21.25 3.60
C GLN A 93 6.88 -22.20 4.77
N ARG A 94 6.06 -22.24 5.84
CA ARG A 94 6.20 -23.21 6.94
C ARG A 94 6.19 -24.67 6.48
N THR A 95 5.48 -24.97 5.40
CA THR A 95 5.31 -26.35 4.91
C THR A 95 6.33 -26.71 3.83
N SER A 96 7.11 -25.74 3.34
CA SER A 96 8.11 -25.93 2.30
C SER A 96 9.50 -26.10 2.89
N GLN A 97 10.25 -27.10 2.43
CA GLN A 97 11.65 -27.33 2.83
C GLN A 97 12.62 -26.31 2.18
N ARG A 98 12.14 -25.49 1.24
CA ARG A 98 12.97 -24.56 0.45
C ARG A 98 12.90 -23.11 0.93
N PHE A 99 11.90 -22.78 1.74
CA PHE A 99 11.63 -21.42 2.19
C PHE A 99 11.56 -21.38 3.72
N VAL A 100 11.91 -20.25 4.31
CA VAL A 100 12.01 -20.09 5.76
C VAL A 100 10.95 -19.10 6.19
N PHE A 101 10.01 -19.56 7.01
CA PHE A 101 9.05 -18.68 7.67
C PHE A 101 9.79 -17.61 8.48
N ASP A 102 9.49 -16.34 8.20
CA ASP A 102 10.01 -15.21 8.97
C ASP A 102 8.87 -14.37 9.58
N ILE A 103 8.91 -14.21 10.90
CA ILE A 103 7.94 -13.37 11.62
C ILE A 103 8.15 -11.89 11.33
N HIS A 104 9.38 -11.47 11.01
CA HIS A 104 9.70 -10.10 10.65
C HIS A 104 9.05 -9.71 9.31
N ASP A 105 8.91 -10.66 8.40
CA ASP A 105 8.22 -10.49 7.12
C ASP A 105 6.70 -10.34 7.28
N MET A 106 6.10 -11.04 8.25
CA MET A 106 4.71 -10.80 8.65
C MET A 106 4.54 -9.41 9.28
N LEU A 107 5.46 -9.00 10.15
CA LEU A 107 5.43 -7.65 10.75
C LEU A 107 5.62 -6.56 9.69
N ALA A 108 6.50 -6.76 8.71
CA ALA A 108 6.67 -5.88 7.56
C ALA A 108 5.38 -5.69 6.79
N THR A 109 4.67 -6.81 6.53
CA THR A 109 3.40 -6.80 5.83
C THR A 109 2.39 -5.94 6.59
N LEU A 110 2.26 -6.12 7.91
CA LEU A 110 1.38 -5.32 8.74
C LEU A 110 1.76 -3.83 8.74
N ALA A 111 3.05 -3.53 8.84
CA ALA A 111 3.56 -2.16 8.75
C ALA A 111 3.28 -1.53 7.37
N GLY A 112 3.38 -2.29 6.29
CA GLY A 112 3.06 -1.86 4.93
C GLY A 112 1.56 -1.59 4.75
N ILE A 113 0.70 -2.41 5.35
CA ILE A 113 -0.75 -2.15 5.39
C ILE A 113 -1.07 -0.90 6.21
N GLY A 114 -0.44 -0.71 7.38
CA GLY A 114 -0.58 0.50 8.19
C GLY A 114 -0.14 1.75 7.43
N THR A 115 0.99 1.67 6.73
CA THR A 115 1.48 2.74 5.85
C THR A 115 0.50 3.02 4.72
N SER A 116 -0.07 1.98 4.13
CA SER A 116 -1.08 2.12 3.08
C SER A 116 -2.33 2.85 3.59
N ALA A 117 -2.75 2.58 4.83
CA ALA A 117 -3.87 3.28 5.44
C ALA A 117 -3.54 4.77 5.64
N LEU A 118 -2.36 5.10 6.16
CA LEU A 118 -1.90 6.48 6.29
C LEU A 118 -1.88 7.20 4.95
N VAL A 119 -1.27 6.60 3.93
CA VAL A 119 -1.22 7.16 2.57
C VAL A 119 -2.64 7.37 2.03
N PHE A 120 -3.54 6.41 2.23
CA PHE A 120 -4.93 6.52 1.81
C PHE A 120 -5.65 7.70 2.47
N PHE A 121 -5.48 7.90 3.78
CA PHE A 121 -6.07 9.04 4.50
C PHE A 121 -5.51 10.39 4.05
N ILE A 122 -4.22 10.44 3.66
CA ILE A 122 -3.59 11.67 3.16
C ILE A 122 -4.09 12.03 1.75
N ILE A 123 -4.21 11.06 0.85
CA ILE A 123 -4.56 11.32 -0.55
C ILE A 123 -6.07 11.42 -0.82
N THR A 124 -6.89 10.86 0.07
CA THR A 124 -8.35 10.87 -0.03
C THR A 124 -8.90 12.06 0.76
N PRO A 125 -9.48 13.07 0.10
CA PRO A 125 -9.98 14.25 0.81
C PRO A 125 -11.09 13.85 1.79
N ASN A 126 -11.00 14.35 3.02
CA ASN A 126 -12.11 14.34 3.97
C ASN A 126 -13.09 15.41 3.51
N THR A 127 -14.37 15.06 3.39
CA THR A 127 -15.44 15.95 2.95
C THR A 127 -15.81 16.99 4.03
N SER A 128 -14.85 17.84 4.42
CA SER A 128 -15.09 19.04 5.25
C SER A 128 -14.77 20.35 4.51
N ASP A 129 -14.58 20.28 3.19
CA ASP A 129 -14.37 21.45 2.33
C ASP A 129 -15.58 21.65 1.42
N LYS A 130 -16.72 21.93 2.05
CA LYS A 130 -17.97 22.30 1.38
C LYS A 130 -18.71 23.46 2.05
N SER A 131 -18.24 23.97 3.19
CA SER A 131 -18.85 25.11 3.89
C SER A 131 -18.43 26.47 3.34
N ASP A 132 -17.32 26.57 2.62
CA ASP A 132 -16.73 27.89 2.32
C ASP A 132 -17.19 28.46 0.97
N ILE A 133 -18.05 27.73 0.24
CA ILE A 133 -18.57 28.15 -1.08
C ILE A 133 -20.03 28.64 -0.98
N GLU A 134 -20.83 28.17 -0.01
CA GLU A 134 -22.24 28.60 0.13
C GLU A 134 -22.41 29.95 0.87
N GLU A 135 -21.41 30.44 1.61
CA GLU A 135 -21.51 31.72 2.34
C GLU A 135 -21.13 32.94 1.47
N GLN A 136 -20.45 32.74 0.34
CA GLN A 136 -20.06 33.83 -0.56
C GLN A 136 -21.11 34.16 -1.64
N ASP A 137 -22.03 33.23 -1.93
CA ASP A 137 -23.14 33.41 -2.89
C ASP A 137 -24.48 33.77 -2.20
N ALA A 138 -24.49 33.83 -0.86
CA ALA A 138 -25.64 34.19 -0.04
C ALA A 138 -25.56 35.61 0.56
N ALA A 139 -24.52 36.38 0.22
CA ALA A 139 -24.44 37.79 0.55
C ALA A 139 -25.22 38.62 -0.50
N PRO A 140 -26.26 39.36 -0.11
CA PRO A 140 -27.13 40.10 -1.03
C PRO A 140 -26.46 41.29 -1.73
#